data_AF-A0A5C4RRT6-F1
#
_entry.id   AF-A0A5C4RRT6-F1
#
_cell.length_a   1.000
_cell.length_b   1.000
_cell.length_c   1.000
_cell.angle_alpha   90.00
_cell.angle_beta   90.00
_cell.angle_gamma   90.00
#
_symmetry.space_group_name_H-M   'P 1'
#
loop_
_entity.id
_entity.type
_entity.pdbx_description
1 polymer ?
#
loop_
_entity_poly.entity_id
_entity_poly.type
_entity_poly.pdbx_seq_one_letter_code
_entity_poly.pdbx_strand_id
1 'polypeptide(L)'
;MNLVRIITDSDTGSGLYAVRFSDDGPDEFTRLFRLWTEDMEFLYSFFREHEGRLKSGYYKGISIQDAVRATRYEAQELRNVFLNIARKGLVVEDTNLDTLFLPLDSRVYRMQELQKNKARGRVKKRWLRLYAIRFDRHCYVITGGAIKLTQDMSVPHLKEELEKLERTREFLIRHDLLCQSDFAYLEI
;
A
#
# COMPACT_ATOMS: atom_id res chain seq x y z
N MET A 1 -15.32 -10.08 0.88
CA MET A 1 -14.05 -9.43 1.31
C MET A 1 -13.33 -10.37 2.24
N ASN A 2 -12.09 -10.71 1.91
CA ASN A 2 -11.25 -11.62 2.68
C ASN A 2 -9.78 -11.12 2.68
N LEU A 3 -8.95 -11.71 3.53
CA LEU A 3 -7.54 -11.38 3.66
C LEU A 3 -6.68 -12.44 2.98
N VAL A 4 -5.62 -12.01 2.29
CA VAL A 4 -4.70 -12.87 1.56
C VAL A 4 -3.30 -12.71 2.15
N ARG A 5 -2.62 -13.81 2.47
CA ARG A 5 -1.22 -13.81 2.91
C ARG A 5 -0.31 -13.39 1.76
N ILE A 6 0.52 -12.38 1.98
CA ILE A 6 1.49 -11.90 0.98
C ILE A 6 2.90 -12.31 1.38
N ILE A 7 3.34 -11.92 2.58
CA ILE A 7 4.64 -12.30 3.16
C ILE A 7 4.40 -12.52 4.65
N THR A 8 4.20 -13.77 5.06
CA THR A 8 3.82 -14.08 6.44
C THR A 8 4.65 -15.22 7.00
N ASP A 9 4.91 -15.15 8.30
CA ASP A 9 5.39 -16.28 9.09
C ASP A 9 4.17 -17.16 9.42
N SER A 10 4.23 -18.44 9.03
CA SER A 10 3.10 -19.37 9.14
C SER A 10 2.73 -19.68 10.59
N ASP A 11 3.71 -19.65 11.48
CA ASP A 11 3.59 -20.17 12.83
C ASP A 11 3.08 -19.07 13.77
N THR A 12 3.47 -17.83 13.52
CA THR A 12 3.11 -16.66 14.34
C THR A 12 1.95 -15.86 13.78
N GLY A 13 1.61 -16.02 12.50
CA GLY A 13 0.66 -15.15 11.81
C GLY A 13 1.20 -13.74 11.54
N SER A 14 2.47 -13.46 11.86
CA SER A 14 3.06 -12.15 11.64
C SER A 14 3.36 -11.89 10.15
N GLY A 15 3.30 -10.62 9.74
CA GLY A 15 3.72 -10.20 8.40
C GLY A 15 2.70 -9.38 7.63
N LEU A 16 2.78 -9.49 6.30
CA LEU A 16 2.03 -8.68 5.35
C LEU A 16 0.88 -9.48 4.73
N TYR A 17 -0.31 -8.91 4.84
CA TYR A 17 -1.54 -9.36 4.24
C TYR A 17 -2.05 -8.32 3.24
N ALA A 18 -3.00 -8.69 2.39
CA ALA A 18 -3.73 -7.76 1.54
C ALA A 18 -5.22 -8.11 1.50
N VAL A 19 -6.06 -7.09 1.39
CA VAL A 19 -7.50 -7.28 1.22
C VAL A 19 -7.81 -7.71 -0.22
N ARG A 20 -8.71 -8.67 -0.36
CA ARG A 20 -9.46 -8.93 -1.59
C ARG A 20 -10.90 -8.47 -1.38
N PHE A 21 -11.33 -7.43 -2.12
CA PHE A 21 -12.67 -6.86 -1.96
C PHE A 21 -13.76 -7.63 -2.72
N SER A 22 -13.40 -8.27 -3.85
CA SER A 22 -14.28 -9.08 -4.70
C SER A 22 -13.71 -10.49 -4.83
N ASP A 23 -14.54 -11.51 -4.68
CA ASP A 23 -14.09 -12.91 -4.67
C ASP A 23 -13.48 -13.34 -6.02
N ASP A 24 -13.97 -12.77 -7.12
CA ASP A 24 -13.46 -12.99 -8.48
C ASP A 24 -12.24 -12.11 -8.84
N GLY A 25 -11.78 -11.27 -7.91
CA GLY A 25 -10.72 -10.30 -8.12
C GLY A 25 -9.39 -10.69 -7.46
N PRO A 26 -8.26 -10.12 -7.93
CA PRO A 26 -7.01 -10.19 -7.18
C PRO A 26 -7.12 -9.45 -5.84
N ASP A 27 -6.24 -9.79 -4.89
CA ASP A 27 -6.00 -8.97 -3.71
C ASP A 27 -5.38 -7.61 -4.11
N GLU A 28 -5.48 -6.60 -3.24
CA GLU A 28 -5.02 -5.24 -3.54
C GLU A 28 -3.50 -5.17 -3.78
N PHE A 29 -2.67 -6.02 -3.15
CA PHE A 29 -1.23 -6.02 -3.44
C PHE A 29 -0.99 -6.48 -4.89
N THR A 30 -1.55 -7.63 -5.28
CA THR A 30 -1.44 -8.15 -6.65
C THR A 30 -2.04 -7.19 -7.67
N ARG A 31 -3.23 -6.65 -7.40
CA ARG A 31 -3.94 -5.72 -8.28
C ARG A 31 -3.11 -4.48 -8.56
N LEU A 32 -2.60 -3.83 -7.51
CA LEU A 32 -1.87 -2.57 -7.63
C LEU A 32 -0.54 -2.74 -8.35
N PHE A 33 0.22 -3.80 -8.05
CA PHE A 33 1.48 -4.02 -8.74
C PHE A 33 1.26 -4.35 -10.22
N ARG A 34 0.26 -5.15 -10.60
CA ARG A 34 -0.11 -5.34 -12.02
C ARG A 34 -0.47 -4.01 -12.68
N LEU A 35 -1.35 -3.24 -12.05
CA LEU A 35 -1.80 -1.93 -12.55
C LEU A 35 -0.63 -0.94 -12.74
N TRP A 36 0.34 -0.93 -11.84
CA TRP A 36 1.46 0.01 -11.91
C TRP A 36 2.66 -0.49 -12.73
N THR A 37 2.81 -1.79 -12.97
CA THR A 37 3.97 -2.32 -13.72
C THR A 37 3.64 -2.79 -15.12
N GLU A 38 2.42 -3.27 -15.37
CA GLU A 38 2.01 -3.93 -16.62
C GLU A 38 1.05 -3.05 -17.43
N ASP A 39 0.09 -2.39 -16.77
CA ASP A 39 -0.97 -1.63 -17.43
C ASP A 39 -0.53 -0.21 -17.84
N MET A 40 0.07 -0.12 -19.03
CA MET A 40 0.50 1.17 -19.59
C MET A 40 -0.67 2.07 -20.00
N GLU A 41 -1.80 1.49 -20.41
CA GLU A 41 -2.97 2.23 -20.87
C GLU A 41 -3.63 2.97 -19.71
N PHE A 42 -3.80 2.29 -18.57
CA PHE A 42 -4.24 2.90 -17.33
C PHE A 42 -3.32 4.06 -16.92
N LEU A 43 -2.01 3.81 -16.84
CA LEU A 43 -1.07 4.84 -16.38
C LEU A 43 -1.08 6.07 -17.28
N TYR A 44 -1.08 5.84 -18.60
CA TYR A 44 -1.11 6.92 -19.57
C TYR A 44 -2.42 7.71 -19.48
N SER A 45 -3.56 7.04 -19.36
CA SER A 45 -4.87 7.67 -19.19
C SER A 45 -4.96 8.47 -17.89
N PHE A 46 -4.48 7.90 -16.77
CA PHE A 46 -4.42 8.56 -15.48
C PHE A 46 -3.61 9.87 -15.55
N PHE A 47 -2.41 9.83 -16.13
CA PHE A 47 -1.57 11.03 -16.25
C PHE A 47 -2.10 12.06 -17.24
N ARG A 48 -2.79 11.61 -18.30
CA ARG A 48 -3.47 12.51 -19.24
C ARG A 48 -4.64 13.24 -18.57
N GLU A 49 -5.48 12.52 -17.83
CA GLU A 49 -6.57 13.11 -17.06
C GLU A 49 -6.06 14.11 -16.01
N HIS A 50 -4.91 13.79 -15.39
CA HIS A 50 -4.31 14.59 -14.32
C HIS A 50 -3.17 15.51 -14.81
N GLU A 51 -3.10 15.81 -16.12
CA GLU A 51 -1.94 16.47 -16.73
C GLU A 51 -1.67 17.85 -16.11
N GLY A 52 -2.71 18.62 -15.80
CA GLY A 52 -2.58 19.92 -15.13
C GLY A 52 -1.81 19.80 -13.80
N ARG A 53 -2.12 18.76 -13.00
CA ARG A 53 -1.44 18.48 -11.72
C ARG A 53 -0.03 17.93 -11.91
N LEU A 54 0.19 17.16 -12.97
CA LEU A 54 1.51 16.63 -13.32
C LEU A 54 2.48 17.77 -13.69
N LYS A 55 2.00 18.76 -14.44
CA LYS A 55 2.78 19.92 -14.89
C LYS A 55 2.97 20.97 -13.79
N SER A 56 1.99 21.15 -12.91
CA SER A 56 2.07 22.09 -11.79
C SER A 56 2.82 21.51 -10.58
N GLY A 57 3.74 22.26 -9.97
CA GLY A 57 4.32 21.92 -8.66
C GLY A 57 5.58 21.05 -8.68
N TYR A 58 5.67 20.09 -7.75
CA TYR A 58 6.90 19.36 -7.34
C TYR A 58 7.59 18.57 -8.47
N TYR A 59 6.86 18.27 -9.56
CA TYR A 59 7.32 17.40 -10.64
C TYR A 59 7.82 18.15 -11.89
N LYS A 60 7.72 19.49 -11.92
CA LYS A 60 8.40 20.41 -12.86
C LYS A 60 8.27 20.02 -14.34
N GLY A 61 7.06 19.72 -14.82
CA GLY A 61 6.80 19.56 -16.26
C GLY A 61 7.33 18.27 -16.88
N ILE A 62 7.40 17.17 -16.11
CA ILE A 62 7.66 15.83 -16.64
C ILE A 62 6.62 15.47 -17.73
N SER A 63 7.07 14.83 -18.83
CA SER A 63 6.16 14.34 -19.86
C SER A 63 5.28 13.21 -19.35
N ILE A 64 4.13 12.97 -19.98
CA ILE A 64 3.26 11.83 -19.63
C ILE A 64 4.03 10.52 -19.81
N GLN A 65 4.80 10.35 -20.89
CA GLN A 65 5.58 9.14 -21.12
C GLN A 65 6.63 8.91 -20.03
N ASP A 66 7.32 9.97 -19.60
CA ASP A 66 8.31 9.88 -18.53
C ASP A 66 7.63 9.62 -17.17
N ALA A 67 6.43 10.14 -16.95
CA ALA A 67 5.66 9.85 -15.74
C ALA A 67 5.20 8.39 -15.68
N VAL A 68 4.76 7.81 -16.81
CA VAL A 68 4.47 6.38 -16.92
C VAL A 68 5.72 5.57 -16.61
N ARG A 69 6.87 5.88 -17.25
CA ARG A 69 8.13 5.16 -17.03
C ARG A 69 8.59 5.26 -15.57
N ALA A 70 8.54 6.44 -14.97
CA ALA A 70 8.93 6.68 -13.59
C ALA A 70 8.02 5.94 -12.60
N THR A 71 6.72 5.85 -12.89
CA THR A 71 5.77 5.10 -12.05
C THR A 71 6.05 3.61 -12.07
N ARG A 72 6.27 3.04 -13.25
CA ARG A 72 6.61 1.62 -13.40
C ARG A 72 7.90 1.28 -12.66
N TYR A 73 8.92 2.14 -12.80
CA TYR A 73 10.17 2.00 -12.08
C TYR A 73 9.98 2.09 -10.56
N GLU A 74 9.23 3.10 -10.06
CA GLU A 74 8.91 3.22 -8.63
C GLU A 74 8.20 1.98 -8.10
N ALA A 75 7.25 1.42 -8.85
CA ALA A 75 6.51 0.21 -8.49
C ALA A 75 7.42 -1.02 -8.44
N GLN A 76 8.32 -1.21 -9.42
CA GLN A 76 9.29 -2.29 -9.41
C GLN A 76 10.22 -2.21 -8.19
N GLU A 77 10.74 -1.03 -7.89
CA GLU A 77 11.61 -0.81 -6.74
C GLU A 77 10.88 -1.07 -5.42
N LEU A 78 9.63 -0.61 -5.31
CA LEU A 78 8.82 -0.89 -4.12
C LEU A 78 8.53 -2.39 -3.96
N ARG A 79 8.23 -3.11 -5.06
CA ARG A 79 8.05 -4.57 -5.05
C ARG A 79 9.33 -5.29 -4.62
N ASN A 80 10.49 -4.84 -5.08
CA ASN A 80 11.79 -5.37 -4.69
C ASN A 80 12.07 -5.23 -3.19
N VAL A 81 11.61 -4.13 -2.56
CA VAL A 81 11.70 -3.98 -1.10
C VAL A 81 10.89 -5.07 -0.38
N PHE A 82 9.66 -5.34 -0.81
CA PHE A 82 8.86 -6.42 -0.24
C PHE A 82 9.49 -7.80 -0.43
N LEU A 83 10.00 -8.11 -1.63
CA LEU A 83 10.73 -9.36 -1.89
C LEU A 83 11.97 -9.51 -1.01
N ASN A 84 12.68 -8.41 -0.73
CA ASN A 84 13.84 -8.41 0.15
C ASN A 84 13.46 -8.72 1.61
N ILE A 85 12.37 -8.13 2.10
CA ILE A 85 11.80 -8.43 3.42
C ILE A 85 11.42 -9.92 3.51
N ALA A 86 10.75 -10.45 2.47
CA ALA A 86 10.38 -11.87 2.42
C ALA A 86 11.59 -12.81 2.49
N ARG A 87 12.70 -12.45 1.82
CA ARG A 87 13.92 -13.27 1.78
C ARG A 87 14.75 -13.19 3.06
N LYS A 88 14.84 -12.00 3.66
CA LYS A 88 15.68 -11.76 4.85
C LYS A 88 14.99 -12.15 6.15
N GLY A 89 13.65 -12.26 6.13
CA GLY A 89 12.84 -12.47 7.32
C GLY A 89 12.27 -11.15 7.85
N LEU A 90 11.10 -11.23 8.48
CA LEU A 90 10.26 -10.08 8.87
C LEU A 90 10.91 -9.15 9.91
N VAL A 91 11.97 -9.59 10.60
CA VAL A 91 12.52 -8.94 11.82
C VAL A 91 13.97 -8.44 11.62
N VAL A 92 14.55 -8.51 10.43
CA VAL A 92 15.93 -8.02 10.22
C VAL A 92 15.98 -6.48 10.30
N GLU A 93 16.98 -5.95 11.03
CA GLU A 93 16.96 -4.58 11.58
C GLU A 93 16.84 -3.46 10.53
N ASP A 94 17.59 -3.53 9.43
CA ASP A 94 17.72 -2.36 8.53
C ASP A 94 16.58 -2.19 7.52
N THR A 95 15.76 -3.22 7.26
CA THR A 95 14.64 -3.14 6.30
C THR A 95 13.57 -4.17 6.67
N ASN A 96 12.49 -3.69 7.28
CA ASN A 96 11.34 -4.48 7.72
C ASN A 96 10.04 -3.68 7.49
N LEU A 97 8.90 -4.28 7.83
CA LEU A 97 7.60 -3.67 7.59
C LEU A 97 7.37 -2.40 8.43
N ASP A 98 7.90 -2.35 9.65
CA ASP A 98 7.75 -1.18 10.55
C ASP A 98 8.54 0.03 10.04
N THR A 99 9.70 -0.18 9.42
CA THR A 99 10.48 0.90 8.79
C THR A 99 9.92 1.31 7.41
N LEU A 100 9.12 0.45 6.78
CA LEU A 100 8.52 0.69 5.48
C LEU A 100 7.18 1.45 5.58
N PHE A 101 6.32 1.06 6.51
CA PHE A 101 4.97 1.61 6.69
C PHE A 101 4.92 2.66 7.80
N LEU A 102 4.91 3.93 7.40
CA LEU A 102 4.83 5.06 8.31
C LEU A 102 3.36 5.48 8.54
N PRO A 103 3.02 6.12 9.67
CA PRO A 103 1.68 6.61 9.93
C PRO A 103 1.11 7.46 8.77
N LEU A 104 -0.17 7.27 8.45
CA LEU A 104 -0.86 8.01 7.40
C LEU A 104 -0.90 9.51 7.72
N ASP A 105 -1.23 9.87 8.97
CA ASP A 105 -1.09 11.22 9.50
C ASP A 105 0.26 11.36 10.24
N SER A 106 1.12 12.26 9.74
CA SER A 106 2.45 12.49 10.30
C SER A 106 2.44 13.20 11.65
N ARG A 107 1.29 13.69 12.12
CA ARG A 107 1.11 14.32 13.43
C ARG A 107 0.80 13.31 14.53
N VAL A 108 0.59 12.04 14.18
CA VAL A 108 0.33 10.98 15.15
C VAL A 108 1.66 10.51 15.73
N TYR A 109 1.93 10.91 16.97
CA TYR A 109 3.15 10.55 17.70
C TYR A 109 3.01 9.29 18.56
N ARG A 110 1.77 8.85 18.82
CA ARG A 110 1.48 7.63 19.58
C ARG A 110 0.93 6.56 18.65
N MET A 111 1.43 5.35 18.81
CA MET A 111 0.90 4.17 18.13
C MET A 111 -0.56 3.98 18.55
N GLN A 112 -1.44 3.82 17.56
CA GLN A 112 -2.86 3.56 17.76
C GLN A 112 -3.17 2.11 17.39
N GLU A 113 -4.20 1.55 18.01
CA GLU A 113 -4.75 0.26 17.59
C GLU A 113 -5.32 0.39 16.17
N LEU A 114 -5.05 -0.61 15.32
CA LEU A 114 -5.44 -0.61 13.91
C LEU A 114 -5.06 0.70 13.18
N GLN A 115 -3.81 1.15 13.37
CA GLN A 115 -3.33 2.42 12.83
C GLN A 115 -3.30 2.39 11.30
N LYS A 116 -3.78 3.47 10.68
CA LYS A 116 -3.65 3.67 9.23
C LYS A 116 -2.23 4.11 8.88
N ASN A 117 -1.57 3.35 8.02
CA ASN A 117 -0.20 3.57 7.60
C ASN A 117 -0.09 3.65 6.08
N LYS A 118 1.06 4.13 5.60
CA LYS A 118 1.41 4.21 4.19
C LYS A 118 2.87 3.86 3.95
N ALA A 119 3.13 3.09 2.90
CA ALA A 119 4.45 2.93 2.30
C ALA A 119 4.60 3.84 1.08
N ARG A 120 5.84 4.22 0.77
CA ARG A 120 6.21 5.04 -0.40
C ARG A 120 7.40 4.39 -1.09
N GLY A 121 7.51 4.55 -2.41
CA GLY A 121 8.73 4.16 -3.12
C GLY A 121 9.98 4.85 -2.55
N ARG A 122 11.15 4.25 -2.75
CA ARG A 122 12.45 4.79 -2.31
C ARG A 122 13.22 5.46 -3.45
N VAL A 123 12.51 6.14 -4.36
CA VAL A 123 13.09 6.80 -5.53
C VAL A 123 12.91 8.33 -5.47
N LYS A 124 13.56 9.06 -6.37
CA LYS A 124 13.56 10.54 -6.38
C LYS A 124 12.16 11.16 -6.54
N LYS A 125 11.28 10.53 -7.32
CA LYS A 125 9.88 10.92 -7.48
C LYS A 125 9.01 9.95 -6.68
N ARG A 126 8.35 10.42 -5.62
CA ARG A 126 7.61 9.58 -4.67
C ARG A 126 6.12 9.88 -4.76
N TRP A 127 5.44 9.36 -5.78
CA TRP A 127 3.98 9.55 -5.88
C TRP A 127 3.19 8.30 -5.54
N LEU A 128 3.79 7.11 -5.62
CA LEU A 128 3.09 5.90 -5.21
C LEU A 128 2.94 5.87 -3.69
N ARG A 129 1.70 5.59 -3.27
CA ARG A 129 1.38 5.24 -1.89
C ARG A 129 0.68 3.91 -1.87
N LEU A 130 1.16 3.03 -1.00
CA LEU A 130 0.49 1.80 -0.64
C LEU A 130 -0.08 1.99 0.76
N TYR A 131 -1.39 1.84 0.91
CA TYR A 131 -2.12 2.10 2.15
C TYR A 131 -2.38 0.80 2.89
N ALA A 132 -2.16 0.80 4.21
CA ALA A 132 -2.32 -0.38 5.04
C ALA A 132 -2.87 -0.05 6.43
N ILE A 133 -3.48 -1.04 7.08
CA ILE A 133 -3.79 -1.03 8.51
C ILE A 133 -2.71 -1.83 9.25
N ARG A 134 -2.08 -1.22 10.24
CA ARG A 134 -1.18 -1.87 11.18
C ARG A 134 -1.99 -2.43 12.34
N PHE A 135 -1.97 -3.74 12.55
CA PHE A 135 -2.70 -4.38 13.65
C PHE A 135 -1.77 -4.86 14.77
N ASP A 136 -0.51 -5.19 14.46
CA ASP A 136 0.49 -5.56 15.47
C ASP A 136 1.90 -5.16 15.00
N ARG A 137 2.94 -5.43 15.80
CA ARG A 137 4.34 -5.25 15.41
C ARG A 137 4.67 -6.12 14.20
N HIS A 138 5.27 -5.52 13.17
CA HIS A 138 5.55 -6.19 11.88
C HIS A 138 4.31 -6.76 11.18
N CYS A 139 3.10 -6.32 11.54
CA CYS A 139 1.85 -6.90 11.05
C CYS A 139 0.96 -5.87 10.36
N TYR A 140 0.72 -6.05 9.07
CA TYR A 140 0.06 -5.07 8.21
C TYR A 140 -0.92 -5.73 7.23
N VAL A 141 -2.07 -5.07 7.01
CA VAL A 141 -3.03 -5.43 5.97
C VAL A 141 -3.08 -4.31 4.93
N ILE A 142 -2.66 -4.58 3.69
CA ILE A 142 -2.78 -3.65 2.56
C ILE A 142 -4.24 -3.54 2.15
N THR A 143 -4.70 -2.30 2.07
CA THR A 143 -6.09 -1.94 1.76
C THR A 143 -6.26 -1.37 0.37
N GLY A 144 -5.16 -0.93 -0.25
CA GLY A 144 -5.20 -0.23 -1.52
C GLY A 144 -3.97 0.64 -1.74
N GLY A 145 -4.01 1.50 -2.75
CA GLY A 145 -2.91 2.36 -3.13
C GLY A 145 -3.27 3.35 -4.24
N ALA A 146 -2.47 4.41 -4.36
CA ALA A 146 -2.72 5.47 -5.31
C ALA A 146 -1.44 6.09 -5.88
N ILE A 147 -1.55 6.62 -7.09
CA ILE A 147 -0.65 7.64 -7.63
C ILE A 147 -1.15 8.99 -7.09
N LYS A 148 -0.41 9.60 -6.16
CA LYS A 148 -0.83 10.84 -5.50
C LYS A 148 0.05 12.01 -5.91
N LEU A 149 -0.56 12.86 -6.75
CA LEU A 149 0.00 14.09 -7.31
C LEU A 149 -0.32 15.34 -6.49
N THR A 150 -1.17 15.22 -5.46
CA THR A 150 -1.59 16.32 -4.58
C THR A 150 -0.95 16.23 -3.20
N GLN A 151 -1.01 17.30 -2.40
CA GLN A 151 -0.55 17.30 -1.00
C GLN A 151 -1.61 16.73 -0.05
N ASP A 152 -2.88 17.07 -0.20
CA ASP A 152 -3.99 16.48 0.55
C ASP A 152 -4.57 15.23 -0.14
N MET A 153 -5.55 14.58 0.51
CA MET A 153 -6.31 13.43 -0.01
C MET A 153 -7.76 13.82 -0.37
N SER A 154 -7.99 15.07 -0.80
CA SER A 154 -9.35 15.57 -1.08
C SER A 154 -9.92 15.15 -2.45
N VAL A 155 -9.07 14.67 -3.35
CA VAL A 155 -9.47 14.25 -4.71
C VAL A 155 -10.17 12.87 -4.70
N PRO A 156 -11.11 12.61 -5.62
CA PRO A 156 -11.99 11.43 -5.57
C PRO A 156 -11.26 10.10 -5.38
N HIS A 157 -10.26 9.80 -6.21
CA HIS A 157 -9.52 8.54 -6.15
C HIS A 157 -8.73 8.36 -4.85
N LEU A 158 -8.44 9.44 -4.11
CA LEU A 158 -7.80 9.34 -2.79
C LEU A 158 -8.82 9.21 -1.67
N LYS A 159 -10.04 9.73 -1.85
CA LYS A 159 -11.15 9.50 -0.91
C LYS A 159 -11.58 8.04 -0.89
N GLU A 160 -11.65 7.40 -2.06
CA GLU A 160 -11.92 5.96 -2.18
C GLU A 160 -10.91 5.12 -1.36
N GLU A 161 -9.63 5.52 -1.38
CA GLU A 161 -8.59 4.84 -0.59
C GLU A 161 -8.73 5.08 0.92
N LEU A 162 -9.26 6.24 1.34
CA LEU A 162 -9.62 6.46 2.76
C LEU A 162 -10.81 5.58 3.17
N GLU A 163 -11.80 5.43 2.30
CA GLU A 163 -12.95 4.55 2.55
C GLU A 163 -12.53 3.09 2.64
N LYS A 164 -11.62 2.62 1.77
CA LYS A 164 -11.05 1.26 1.86
C LYS A 164 -10.30 1.02 3.18
N LEU A 165 -9.54 2.01 3.65
CA LEU A 165 -8.86 1.94 4.95
C LEU A 165 -9.86 1.76 6.09
N GLU A 166 -10.94 2.56 6.11
CA GLU A 166 -11.98 2.45 7.15
C GLU A 166 -12.73 1.13 7.07
N ARG A 167 -13.17 0.73 5.88
CA ARG A 167 -13.87 -0.55 5.68
C ARG A 167 -13.03 -1.74 6.14
N THR A 168 -11.72 -1.72 5.86
CA THR A 168 -10.81 -2.78 6.32
C THR A 168 -10.67 -2.74 7.84
N ARG A 169 -10.51 -1.56 8.44
CA ARG A 169 -10.41 -1.41 9.90
C ARG A 169 -11.67 -1.94 10.59
N GLU A 170 -12.85 -1.58 10.11
CA GLU A 170 -14.13 -2.08 10.63
C GLU A 170 -14.27 -3.59 10.48
N PHE A 171 -13.80 -4.16 9.37
CA PHE A 171 -13.79 -5.60 9.17
C PHE A 171 -12.90 -6.32 10.18
N LEU A 172 -11.69 -5.82 10.43
CA LEU A 172 -10.78 -6.39 11.43
C LEU A 172 -11.41 -6.37 12.82
N ILE A 173 -12.03 -5.25 13.22
CA ILE A 173 -12.76 -5.14 14.49
C ILE A 173 -13.91 -6.15 14.57
N ARG A 174 -14.72 -6.26 13.51
CA ARG A 174 -15.90 -7.13 13.50
C ARG A 174 -15.55 -8.62 13.64
N HIS A 175 -14.37 -9.03 13.16
CA HIS A 175 -13.91 -10.42 13.20
C HIS A 175 -12.90 -10.68 14.31
N ASP A 176 -12.71 -9.73 15.24
CA ASP A 176 -11.76 -9.84 16.35
C ASP A 176 -10.32 -10.16 15.89
N LEU A 177 -9.91 -9.55 14.78
CA LEU A 177 -8.58 -9.69 14.17
C LEU A 177 -7.69 -8.53 14.59
N LEU A 178 -7.26 -8.54 15.85
CA LEU A 178 -6.63 -7.39 16.51
C LEU A 178 -5.15 -7.61 16.82
N CYS A 179 -4.65 -8.84 16.79
CA CYS A 179 -3.25 -9.18 17.03
C CYS A 179 -2.77 -10.34 16.12
N GLN A 180 -1.47 -10.62 16.15
CA GLN A 180 -0.87 -11.63 15.26
C GLN A 180 -1.42 -13.06 15.46
N SER A 181 -1.79 -13.45 16.69
CA SER A 181 -2.29 -14.81 16.98
C SER A 181 -3.65 -15.08 16.35
N ASP A 182 -4.47 -14.04 16.14
CA ASP A 182 -5.79 -14.17 15.52
C ASP A 182 -5.68 -14.61 14.06
N PHE A 183 -4.50 -14.44 13.45
CA PHE A 183 -4.20 -14.78 12.07
C PHE A 183 -3.50 -16.12 11.88
N ALA A 184 -2.99 -16.74 12.95
CA ALA A 184 -2.32 -18.03 12.87
C ALA A 184 -3.26 -19.12 12.30
N TYR A 185 -4.54 -19.06 12.70
CA TYR A 185 -5.57 -20.04 12.34
C TYR A 185 -6.62 -19.52 11.35
N LEU A 186 -6.38 -18.35 10.73
CA LEU A 186 -7.24 -17.88 9.65
C LEU A 186 -7.17 -18.89 8.51
N GLU A 187 -8.23 -19.69 8.34
CA GLU A 187 -8.49 -20.45 7.11
C GLU A 187 -8.82 -19.43 6.02
N ILE A 188 -8.00 -19.39 4.97
CA ILE A 188 -8.10 -18.44 3.85
C ILE A 188 -8.60 -19.18 2.62
#